data_AF-A0A6G0XJA8-F1
#
_entry.id   AF-A0A6G0XJA8-F1
#
_cell.length_a   1.000
_cell.length_b   1.000
_cell.length_c   1.000
_cell.angle_alpha   90.00
_cell.angle_beta   90.00
_cell.angle_gamma   90.00
#
_symmetry.space_group_name_H-M   'P 1'
#
loop_
_entity.id
_entity.type
_entity.pdbx_description
1 polymer ?
#
loop_
_entity_poly.entity_id
_entity_poly.type
_entity_poly.pdbx_seq_one_letter_code
_entity_poly.pdbx_strand_id
1 'polypeptide(L)'
;MDLVDDTDAQDNLPDSIKKARKTRFAYKEADDIKLLQEVLSDDGLFVKGTKEAQQWRGIHLRLSGGGMDVSEHNLKRRLKTIHESFRATDRESQAASGVDATVDEKAVLLQEYDELLREQKLEEDEKKKTRQDAEEKQDNGGRALRDAALTTFERQKAEENHEKPSKFDINDYLRETLQARISEREDKADTKRQRLELDNRMITLQESMIQETLQARISEREDKADTKRQRLELDNRMITLQESMIQWQKEATQMQHEMLRL
;
A
#
# COMPACT_ATOMS: atom_id res chain seq x y z
N MET A 1 8.41 -50.15 85.24
CA MET A 1 7.30 -50.41 84.30
C MET A 1 6.78 -49.03 84.02
N ASP A 2 7.41 -48.35 83.07
CA ASP A 2 7.38 -46.90 82.98
C ASP A 2 7.05 -46.46 81.56
N LEU A 3 6.00 -45.65 81.54
CA LEU A 3 5.68 -44.53 80.66
C LEU A 3 5.91 -44.71 79.16
N VAL A 4 4.75 -44.83 78.49
CA VAL A 4 4.54 -44.62 77.06
C VAL A 4 4.78 -43.14 76.75
N ASP A 5 5.59 -42.92 75.71
CA ASP A 5 6.11 -41.66 75.21
C ASP A 5 5.08 -41.02 74.25
N ASP A 6 4.38 -39.98 74.71
CA ASP A 6 3.53 -39.12 73.87
C ASP A 6 4.44 -38.19 73.06
N THR A 7 4.72 -38.58 71.81
CA THR A 7 5.44 -37.74 70.86
C THR A 7 4.45 -36.87 70.07
N ASP A 8 4.59 -35.57 70.31
CA ASP A 8 3.89 -34.47 69.65
C ASP A 8 3.81 -34.64 68.12
N ALA A 9 2.57 -34.65 67.63
CA ALA A 9 2.25 -34.41 66.24
C ALA A 9 2.56 -32.95 65.89
N GLN A 10 3.77 -32.68 65.42
CA GLN A 10 4.06 -31.47 64.67
C GLN A 10 3.64 -31.64 63.20
N ASP A 11 2.64 -30.85 62.82
CA ASP A 11 2.22 -30.55 61.47
C ASP A 11 3.41 -30.27 60.53
N ASN A 12 3.81 -31.27 59.74
CA ASN A 12 4.59 -31.07 58.52
C ASN A 12 3.62 -30.77 57.37
N LEU A 13 3.20 -29.51 57.25
CA LEU A 13 2.64 -28.97 56.02
C LEU A 13 3.73 -28.97 54.93
N PRO A 14 3.55 -29.64 53.78
CA PRO A 14 4.56 -29.69 52.75
C PRO A 14 4.73 -28.33 52.06
N ASP A 15 5.99 -27.90 52.11
CA ASP A 15 6.56 -26.75 51.44
C ASP A 15 6.33 -26.76 49.92
N SER A 16 5.98 -25.58 49.40
CA SER A 16 6.28 -25.14 48.03
C SER A 16 5.52 -25.80 46.86
N ILE A 17 4.32 -25.27 46.58
CA ILE A 17 3.87 -25.15 45.18
C ILE A 17 4.83 -24.17 44.49
N LYS A 18 5.96 -24.69 43.97
CA LYS A 18 6.88 -23.93 43.12
C LYS A 18 6.09 -23.49 41.89
N LYS A 19 5.64 -22.23 41.88
CA LYS A 19 4.98 -21.58 40.74
C LYS A 19 5.86 -21.78 39.51
N ALA A 20 5.50 -22.73 38.63
CA ALA A 20 6.16 -22.93 37.36
C ALA A 20 6.13 -21.59 36.62
N ARG A 21 7.32 -21.07 36.25
CA ARG A 21 7.41 -19.80 35.51
C ARG A 21 6.66 -19.98 34.19
N LYS A 22 5.66 -19.11 33.93
CA LYS A 22 4.91 -19.11 32.66
C LYS A 22 5.94 -19.01 31.52
N THR A 23 6.00 -20.03 30.68
CA THR A 23 6.90 -20.07 29.53
C THR A 23 6.53 -18.93 28.59
N ARG A 24 7.52 -18.15 28.16
CA ARG A 24 7.30 -17.06 27.21
C ARG A 24 6.91 -17.67 25.87
N PHE A 25 5.90 -17.10 25.22
CA PHE A 25 5.55 -17.49 23.86
C PHE A 25 6.72 -17.16 22.93
N ALA A 26 7.10 -18.12 22.09
CA ALA A 26 8.16 -17.97 21.11
C ALA A 26 7.55 -17.97 19.71
N TYR A 27 7.64 -16.81 19.03
CA TYR A 27 7.10 -16.64 17.69
C TYR A 27 7.88 -17.46 16.67
N LYS A 28 7.15 -18.25 15.87
CA LYS A 28 7.67 -18.91 14.68
C LYS A 28 7.27 -18.13 13.43
N GLU A 29 7.87 -18.47 12.31
CA GLU A 29 7.52 -17.87 11.01
C GLU A 29 6.05 -18.10 10.63
N ALA A 30 5.55 -19.32 10.84
CA ALA A 30 4.12 -19.62 10.64
C ALA A 30 3.19 -18.77 11.51
N ASP A 31 3.65 -18.33 12.70
CA ASP A 31 2.88 -17.44 13.57
C ASP A 31 2.88 -16.00 13.03
N ASP A 32 4.00 -15.56 12.43
CA ASP A 32 4.08 -14.26 11.78
C ASP A 32 3.15 -14.18 10.57
N ILE A 33 3.09 -15.25 9.75
CA ILE A 33 2.19 -15.35 8.59
C ILE A 33 0.73 -15.26 9.05
N LYS A 34 0.34 -16.03 10.08
CA LYS A 34 -1.01 -15.97 10.65
C LYS A 34 -1.35 -14.58 11.18
N LEU A 35 -0.42 -13.93 11.89
CA LEU A 35 -0.61 -12.57 12.37
C LEU A 35 -0.86 -11.60 11.21
N LEU A 36 -0.08 -11.71 10.13
CA LEU A 36 -0.24 -10.87 8.94
C LEU A 36 -1.57 -11.11 8.23
N GLN A 37 -1.95 -12.36 8.02
CA GLN A 37 -3.24 -12.74 7.41
C GLN A 37 -4.42 -12.15 8.20
N GLU A 38 -4.38 -12.25 9.54
CA GLU A 38 -5.44 -11.69 10.39
C GLU A 38 -5.48 -10.16 10.38
N VAL A 39 -4.32 -9.50 10.28
CA VAL A 39 -4.22 -8.04 10.18
C VAL A 39 -4.73 -7.54 8.83
N LEU A 40 -4.50 -8.30 7.75
CA LEU A 40 -4.89 -7.98 6.37
C LEU A 40 -6.29 -8.48 5.99
N SER A 41 -6.92 -9.30 6.83
CA SER A 41 -8.28 -9.79 6.60
C SER A 41 -9.32 -8.68 6.45
N ASP A 42 -10.48 -9.03 5.88
CA ASP A 42 -11.63 -8.12 5.72
C ASP A 42 -12.14 -7.52 7.04
N ASP A 43 -11.86 -8.16 8.18
CA ASP A 43 -12.15 -7.71 9.54
C ASP A 43 -10.89 -7.27 10.30
N GLY A 44 -9.85 -6.88 9.55
CA GLY A 44 -8.52 -6.57 10.02
C GLY A 44 -8.30 -5.11 10.43
N LEU A 45 -7.04 -4.67 10.36
CA LEU A 45 -6.63 -3.34 10.82
C LEU A 45 -7.07 -2.20 9.88
N PHE A 46 -7.29 -2.51 8.60
CA PHE A 46 -7.55 -1.51 7.57
C PHE A 46 -9.04 -1.27 7.29
N VAL A 47 -9.92 -1.88 8.08
CA VAL A 47 -11.38 -1.71 7.96
C VAL A 47 -11.81 -0.28 8.30
N LYS A 48 -12.46 0.39 7.35
CA LYS A 48 -12.95 1.77 7.53
C LYS A 48 -14.10 1.81 8.53
N GLY A 49 -14.11 2.84 9.37
CA GLY A 49 -15.22 3.14 10.30
C GLY A 49 -15.12 2.50 11.68
N THR A 50 -14.16 1.60 11.92
CA THR A 50 -13.92 0.99 13.24
C THR A 50 -12.72 1.63 13.92
N LYS A 51 -12.72 1.71 15.26
CA LYS A 51 -11.57 2.20 16.01
C LYS A 51 -10.46 1.15 16.04
N GLU A 52 -9.22 1.58 15.84
CA GLU A 52 -8.02 0.72 15.84
C GLU A 52 -7.96 -0.22 17.05
N ALA A 53 -8.25 0.28 18.25
CA ALA A 53 -8.25 -0.53 19.47
C ALA A 53 -9.25 -1.69 19.44
N GLN A 54 -10.40 -1.52 18.78
CA GLN A 54 -11.41 -2.58 18.64
C GLN A 54 -10.98 -3.61 17.58
N GLN A 55 -10.35 -3.17 16.50
CA GLN A 55 -9.80 -4.06 15.46
C GLN A 55 -8.72 -4.96 16.05
N TRP A 56 -7.78 -4.39 16.82
CA TRP A 56 -6.75 -5.16 17.51
C TRP A 56 -7.30 -6.17 18.50
N ARG A 57 -8.37 -5.83 19.21
CA ARG A 57 -9.05 -6.77 20.10
C ARG A 57 -9.67 -7.93 19.32
N GLY A 58 -10.27 -7.65 18.17
CA GLY A 58 -10.81 -8.66 17.27
C GLY A 58 -9.74 -9.62 16.76
N ILE A 59 -8.64 -9.07 16.24
CA ILE A 59 -7.46 -9.83 15.79
C ILE A 59 -6.91 -10.70 16.93
N HIS A 60 -6.74 -10.14 18.13
CA HIS A 60 -6.27 -10.87 19.30
C HIS A 60 -7.18 -12.05 19.67
N LEU A 61 -8.50 -11.85 19.66
CA LEU A 61 -9.47 -12.92 19.96
C LEU A 61 -9.36 -14.07 18.95
N ARG A 62 -9.24 -13.77 17.65
CA ARG A 62 -9.11 -14.77 16.59
C ARG A 62 -7.79 -15.56 16.71
N LEU A 63 -6.67 -14.86 16.92
CA LEU A 63 -5.37 -15.48 17.13
C LEU A 63 -5.30 -16.31 18.41
N SER A 64 -5.90 -15.83 19.50
CA SER A 64 -5.99 -16.56 20.76
C SER A 64 -6.83 -17.85 20.61
N GLY A 65 -7.95 -17.77 19.88
CA GLY A 65 -8.74 -18.94 19.50
C GLY A 65 -7.97 -19.94 18.63
N GLY A 66 -7.03 -19.46 17.83
CA GLY A 66 -6.10 -20.27 17.03
C GLY A 66 -4.89 -20.83 17.79
N GLY A 67 -4.83 -20.66 19.11
CA GLY A 67 -3.76 -21.19 19.97
C GLY A 67 -2.60 -20.24 20.26
N MET A 68 -2.67 -18.97 19.83
CA MET A 68 -1.67 -17.95 20.10
C MET A 68 -2.06 -17.12 21.33
N ASP A 69 -1.76 -17.63 22.54
CA ASP A 69 -2.01 -16.91 23.82
C ASP A 69 -0.96 -15.79 24.04
N VAL A 70 -1.14 -14.67 23.34
CA VAL A 70 -0.23 -13.52 23.40
C VAL A 70 -1.01 -12.22 23.49
N SER A 71 -0.58 -11.31 24.37
CA SER A 71 -1.26 -10.02 24.56
C SER A 71 -1.24 -9.13 23.31
N GLU A 72 -2.28 -8.30 23.16
CA GLU A 72 -2.39 -7.31 22.08
C GLU A 72 -1.11 -6.47 21.90
N HIS A 73 -0.52 -6.02 23.02
CA HIS A 73 0.71 -5.23 22.99
C HIS A 73 1.88 -5.99 22.34
N ASN A 74 2.02 -7.28 22.65
CA ASN A 74 3.07 -8.12 22.10
C ASN A 74 2.84 -8.40 20.61
N LEU A 75 1.59 -8.54 20.16
CA LEU A 75 1.24 -8.68 18.75
C LEU A 75 1.59 -7.41 17.96
N LYS A 76 1.20 -6.23 18.46
CA LYS A 76 1.57 -4.94 17.87
C LYS A 76 3.09 -4.78 17.75
N ARG A 77 3.80 -5.10 18.83
CA ARG A 77 5.26 -5.03 18.87
C ARG A 77 5.89 -6.01 17.87
N ARG A 78 5.36 -7.23 17.78
CA ARG A 78 5.85 -8.24 16.85
C ARG A 78 5.63 -7.80 15.40
N LEU A 79 4.44 -7.31 15.05
CA LEU A 79 4.13 -6.77 13.72
C LEU A 79 5.11 -5.67 13.32
N LYS A 80 5.38 -4.73 14.23
CA LYS A 80 6.36 -3.67 14.00
C LYS A 80 7.77 -4.22 13.74
N THR A 81 8.22 -5.18 14.54
CA THR A 81 9.56 -5.78 14.37
C THR A 81 9.70 -6.54 13.06
N ILE A 82 8.71 -7.34 12.66
CA ILE A 82 8.78 -8.09 11.39
C ILE A 82 8.77 -7.12 10.20
N HIS A 83 7.97 -6.07 10.27
CA HIS A 83 7.89 -5.04 9.23
C HIS A 83 9.20 -4.23 9.10
N GLU A 84 9.80 -3.82 10.22
CA GLU A 84 11.09 -3.13 10.22
C GLU A 84 12.21 -4.01 9.65
N SER A 85 12.23 -5.30 10.01
CA SER A 85 13.21 -6.24 9.47
C SER A 85 13.08 -6.43 7.96
N PHE A 86 11.85 -6.53 7.46
CA PHE A 86 11.57 -6.65 6.04
C PHE A 86 11.99 -5.40 5.25
N ARG A 87 11.71 -4.21 5.77
CA ARG A 87 12.16 -2.94 5.16
C ARG A 87 13.68 -2.81 5.12
N ALA A 88 14.39 -3.39 6.08
CA ALA A 88 15.85 -3.43 6.04
C ALA A 88 16.34 -4.37 4.93
N THR A 89 15.81 -5.60 4.87
CA THR A 89 16.21 -6.59 3.85
C THR A 89 15.80 -6.20 2.43
N ASP A 90 14.64 -5.57 2.24
CA ASP A 90 14.17 -5.10 0.93
C ASP A 90 15.05 -3.97 0.39
N ARG A 91 15.47 -3.02 1.23
CA ARG A 91 16.45 -1.98 0.83
C ARG A 91 17.80 -2.57 0.47
N GLU A 92 18.28 -3.55 1.23
CA GLU A 92 19.54 -4.24 0.92
C GLU A 92 19.44 -5.03 -0.39
N SER A 93 18.31 -5.70 -0.62
CA SER A 93 18.06 -6.45 -1.85
C SER A 93 17.92 -5.55 -3.06
N GLN A 94 17.21 -4.41 -2.95
CA GLN A 94 17.11 -3.41 -4.02
C GLN A 94 18.47 -2.76 -4.34
N ALA A 95 19.31 -2.53 -3.33
CA ALA A 95 20.66 -2.00 -3.53
C ALA A 95 21.61 -3.03 -4.18
N ALA A 96 21.34 -4.33 -4.01
CA ALA A 96 22.15 -5.42 -4.53
C ALA A 96 21.61 -6.07 -5.81
N SER A 97 20.41 -5.70 -6.30
CA SER A 97 19.69 -6.58 -7.22
C SER A 97 20.25 -6.63 -8.64
N GLY A 98 20.73 -7.84 -8.95
CA GLY A 98 20.46 -8.55 -10.20
C GLY A 98 20.08 -10.02 -9.95
N VAL A 99 19.52 -10.37 -8.78
CA VAL A 99 19.20 -11.77 -8.43
C VAL A 99 17.73 -11.94 -8.10
N ASP A 100 17.13 -12.93 -8.76
CA ASP A 100 15.73 -13.34 -8.72
C ASP A 100 15.44 -14.05 -7.38
N ALA A 101 14.79 -13.35 -6.45
CA ALA A 101 14.44 -13.90 -5.14
C ALA A 101 13.16 -14.74 -5.25
N THR A 102 13.20 -15.97 -4.74
CA THR A 102 12.03 -16.83 -4.59
C THR A 102 10.96 -16.12 -3.76
N VAL A 103 9.73 -16.07 -4.27
CA VAL A 103 8.61 -15.36 -3.64
C VAL A 103 8.17 -16.10 -2.38
N ASP A 104 8.59 -15.59 -1.23
CA ASP A 104 8.17 -16.07 0.10
C ASP A 104 6.79 -15.48 0.47
N GLU A 105 5.87 -16.31 0.97
CA GLU A 105 4.49 -15.90 1.32
C GLU A 105 4.49 -14.75 2.33
N LYS A 106 5.39 -14.83 3.32
CA LYS A 106 5.55 -13.77 4.32
C LYS A 106 5.98 -12.44 3.69
N ALA A 107 6.83 -12.47 2.67
CA ALA A 107 7.28 -11.27 1.96
C ALA A 107 6.13 -10.64 1.17
N VAL A 108 5.29 -11.46 0.52
CA VAL A 108 4.09 -10.98 -0.20
C VAL A 108 3.13 -10.27 0.75
N LEU A 109 2.81 -10.89 1.90
CA LEU A 109 1.92 -10.29 2.89
C LEU A 109 2.50 -9.00 3.49
N LEU A 110 3.81 -8.93 3.71
CA LEU A 110 4.46 -7.71 4.21
C LEU A 110 4.47 -6.59 3.18
N GLN A 111 4.59 -6.92 1.89
CA GLN A 111 4.48 -5.95 0.80
C GLN A 111 3.06 -5.37 0.72
N GLU A 112 2.04 -6.22 0.81
CA GLU A 112 0.62 -5.79 0.86
C GLU A 112 0.34 -4.90 2.08
N TYR A 113 0.85 -5.28 3.25
CA TYR A 113 0.79 -4.46 4.46
C TYR A 113 1.45 -3.09 4.29
N ASP A 114 2.59 -3.02 3.61
CA ASP A 114 3.29 -1.77 3.30
C ASP A 114 2.50 -0.87 2.33
N GLU A 115 1.77 -1.47 1.38
CA GLU A 115 0.91 -0.75 0.46
C GLU A 115 -0.29 -0.12 1.17
N LEU A 116 -1.01 -0.90 1.98
CA LEU A 116 -2.14 -0.39 2.76
C LEU A 116 -1.73 0.70 3.77
N LEU A 117 -0.54 0.59 4.37
CA LEU A 117 0.00 1.66 5.22
C LEU A 117 0.30 2.95 4.45
N ARG A 118 0.74 2.85 3.19
CA ARG A 118 0.96 4.03 2.33
C ARG A 118 -0.38 4.67 1.95
N GLU A 119 -1.36 3.88 1.56
CA GLU A 119 -2.71 4.36 1.25
C GLU A 119 -3.34 5.07 2.45
N GLN A 120 -3.26 4.48 3.65
CA GLN A 120 -3.80 5.10 4.87
C GLN A 120 -3.15 6.45 5.17
N LYS A 121 -1.83 6.57 5.00
CA LYS A 121 -1.11 7.84 5.19
C LYS A 121 -1.52 8.90 4.16
N LEU A 122 -1.67 8.49 2.90
CA LEU A 122 -2.15 9.39 1.84
C LEU A 122 -3.55 9.94 2.17
N GLU A 123 -4.48 9.07 2.59
CA GLU A 123 -5.82 9.50 3.01
C GLU A 123 -5.78 10.46 4.21
N GLU A 124 -4.92 10.21 5.19
CA GLU A 124 -4.76 11.11 6.34
C GLU A 124 -4.22 12.49 5.93
N ASP A 125 -3.25 12.52 5.02
CA ASP A 125 -2.65 13.76 4.55
C ASP A 125 -3.62 14.57 3.67
N GLU A 126 -4.47 13.91 2.87
CA GLU A 126 -5.57 14.56 2.16
C GLU A 126 -6.62 15.16 3.12
N LYS A 127 -6.98 14.43 4.18
CA LYS A 127 -7.89 14.94 5.23
C LYS A 127 -7.28 16.13 5.99
N LYS A 128 -5.97 16.16 6.19
CA LYS A 128 -5.28 17.31 6.81
C LYS A 128 -5.25 18.51 5.86
N LYS A 129 -4.92 18.32 4.58
CA LYS A 129 -4.93 19.38 3.57
C LYS A 129 -6.31 20.02 3.41
N THR A 130 -7.36 19.21 3.30
CA THR A 130 -8.74 19.71 3.20
C THR A 130 -9.20 20.49 4.44
N ARG A 131 -8.71 20.13 5.64
CA ARG A 131 -8.95 20.90 6.87
C ARG A 131 -8.18 22.22 6.88
N GLN A 132 -6.90 22.20 6.49
CA GLN A 132 -6.08 23.41 6.40
C GLN A 132 -6.66 24.40 5.37
N ASP A 133 -7.07 23.91 4.19
CA ASP A 133 -7.71 24.73 3.15
C ASP A 133 -9.06 25.31 3.61
N ALA A 134 -9.78 24.60 4.50
CA ALA A 134 -11.03 25.08 5.08
C ALA A 134 -10.79 26.15 6.17
N GLU A 135 -9.76 25.97 7.01
CA GLU A 135 -9.35 26.92 8.02
C GLU A 135 -8.80 28.22 7.39
N GLU A 136 -7.97 28.11 6.35
CA GLU A 136 -7.42 29.28 5.64
C GLU A 136 -8.50 30.11 4.93
N LYS A 137 -9.55 29.45 4.41
CA LYS A 137 -10.73 30.14 3.86
C LYS A 137 -11.57 30.83 4.92
N GLN A 138 -11.66 30.27 6.14
CA GLN A 138 -12.35 30.92 7.24
C GLN A 138 -11.60 32.16 7.76
N ASP A 139 -10.27 32.09 7.86
CA ASP A 139 -9.47 33.20 8.38
C ASP A 139 -9.39 34.38 7.39
N ASN A 140 -9.27 34.09 6.09
CA ASN A 140 -9.33 35.13 5.05
C ASN A 140 -10.74 35.71 4.89
N GLY A 141 -11.79 34.89 5.00
CA GLY A 141 -13.18 35.37 4.98
C GLY A 141 -13.50 36.28 6.18
N GLY A 142 -13.01 35.94 7.37
CA GLY A 142 -13.19 36.75 8.58
C GLY A 142 -12.40 38.07 8.57
N ARG A 143 -11.21 38.13 7.96
CA ARG A 143 -10.48 39.39 7.74
C ARG A 143 -11.15 40.26 6.68
N ALA A 144 -11.52 39.69 5.53
CA ALA A 144 -12.19 40.44 4.47
C ALA A 144 -13.54 41.03 4.93
N LEU A 145 -14.32 40.32 5.74
CA LEU A 145 -15.55 40.85 6.35
C LEU A 145 -15.29 41.99 7.34
N ARG A 146 -14.21 41.92 8.13
CA ARG A 146 -13.84 42.98 9.07
C ARG A 146 -13.32 44.23 8.35
N ASP A 147 -12.50 44.07 7.32
CA ASP A 147 -12.00 45.17 6.49
C ASP A 147 -13.13 45.82 5.67
N ALA A 148 -14.07 45.03 5.13
CA ALA A 148 -15.27 45.54 4.48
C ALA A 148 -16.18 46.30 5.47
N ALA A 149 -16.37 45.80 6.69
CA ALA A 149 -17.16 46.49 7.70
C ALA A 149 -16.50 47.82 8.14
N LEU A 150 -15.18 47.83 8.35
CA LEU A 150 -14.43 49.05 8.71
C LEU A 150 -14.49 50.10 7.59
N THR A 151 -14.30 49.69 6.34
CA THR A 151 -14.41 50.60 5.19
C THR A 151 -15.82 51.16 5.02
N THR A 152 -16.88 50.39 5.28
CA THR A 152 -18.25 50.94 5.28
C THR A 152 -18.49 51.95 6.42
N PHE A 153 -17.93 51.72 7.61
CA PHE A 153 -18.01 52.66 8.73
C PHE A 153 -17.21 53.94 8.47
N GLU A 154 -16.02 53.83 7.89
CA GLU A 154 -15.18 54.99 7.54
C GLU A 154 -15.80 55.80 6.39
N ARG A 155 -16.44 55.14 5.42
CA ARG A 155 -17.15 55.81 4.32
C ARG A 155 -18.42 56.52 4.79
N GLN A 156 -19.20 55.92 5.68
CA GLN A 156 -20.34 56.59 6.32
C GLN A 156 -19.93 57.79 7.18
N LYS A 157 -18.73 57.77 7.77
CA LYS A 157 -18.18 58.88 8.55
C LYS A 157 -17.60 60.02 7.69
N ALA A 158 -17.25 59.74 6.43
CA ALA A 158 -16.74 60.74 5.49
C ALA A 158 -17.84 61.41 4.62
N GLU A 159 -18.99 60.76 4.47
CA GLU A 159 -20.12 61.24 3.65
C GLU A 159 -21.21 61.97 4.48
N GLU A 160 -20.91 62.32 5.73
CA GLU A 160 -21.76 63.14 6.61
C GLU A 160 -21.70 64.64 6.25
N ASN A 161 -21.80 64.97 4.96
CA ASN A 161 -22.17 66.29 4.46
C ASN A 161 -22.81 66.18 3.08
N HIS A 162 -24.12 66.44 3.06
CA HIS A 162 -24.98 66.64 1.88
C HIS A 162 -25.18 65.45 0.94
N GLU A 163 -26.28 64.72 1.13
CA GLU A 163 -27.40 64.68 0.18
C GLU A 163 -28.56 63.88 0.76
N LYS A 164 -29.78 64.28 0.40
CA LYS A 164 -31.02 63.64 0.87
C LYS A 164 -31.03 62.17 0.48
N PRO A 165 -31.59 61.27 1.31
CA PRO A 165 -31.60 59.84 1.04
C PRO A 165 -32.36 59.58 -0.26
N SER A 166 -31.60 59.30 -1.33
CA SER A 166 -32.12 58.63 -2.51
C SER A 166 -32.74 57.33 -2.04
N LYS A 167 -33.97 57.03 -2.48
CA LYS A 167 -34.68 55.82 -2.09
C LYS A 167 -33.84 54.63 -2.54
N PHE A 168 -33.08 54.06 -1.61
CA PHE A 168 -32.33 52.84 -1.80
C PHE A 168 -33.33 51.77 -2.24
N ASP A 169 -33.31 51.41 -3.54
CA ASP A 169 -34.17 50.36 -4.04
C ASP A 169 -33.56 49.03 -3.59
N ILE A 170 -34.15 48.49 -2.52
CA ILE A 170 -33.78 47.22 -1.92
C ILE A 170 -33.76 46.11 -2.99
N ASN A 171 -34.59 46.22 -4.04
CA ASN A 171 -34.63 45.23 -5.12
C ASN A 171 -33.39 45.26 -6.00
N ASP A 172 -32.81 46.44 -6.27
CA ASP A 172 -31.61 46.56 -7.10
C ASP A 172 -30.38 45.99 -6.38
N TYR A 173 -30.23 46.30 -5.09
CA TYR A 173 -29.18 45.70 -4.27
C TYR A 173 -29.31 44.17 -4.18
N LEU A 174 -30.54 43.66 -4.05
CA LEU A 174 -30.79 42.22 -4.02
C LEU A 174 -30.46 41.54 -5.36
N ARG A 175 -30.77 42.19 -6.49
CA ARG A 175 -30.40 41.71 -7.83
C ARG A 175 -28.89 41.68 -8.02
N GLU A 176 -28.20 42.74 -7.63
CA GLU A 176 -26.75 42.84 -7.75
C GLU A 176 -26.03 41.78 -6.89
N THR A 177 -26.47 41.57 -5.65
CA THR A 177 -25.90 40.51 -4.79
C THR A 177 -26.19 39.10 -5.30
N LEU A 178 -27.36 38.86 -5.91
CA LEU A 178 -27.64 37.58 -6.56
C LEU A 178 -26.78 37.38 -7.81
N GLN A 179 -26.60 38.41 -8.64
CA GLN A 179 -25.72 38.36 -9.81
C GLN A 179 -24.26 38.11 -9.42
N ALA A 180 -23.75 38.80 -8.41
CA ALA A 180 -22.38 38.58 -7.91
C ALA A 180 -22.17 37.13 -7.43
N ARG A 181 -23.16 36.56 -6.71
CA ARG A 181 -23.10 35.15 -6.28
C ARG A 181 -23.17 34.16 -7.44
N ILE A 182 -23.91 34.47 -8.50
CA ILE A 182 -23.96 33.64 -9.70
C ILE A 182 -22.60 33.68 -10.40
N SER A 183 -22.05 34.88 -10.64
CA SER A 183 -20.73 35.06 -11.24
C SER A 183 -19.64 34.33 -10.46
N GLU A 184 -19.61 34.47 -9.13
CA GLU A 184 -18.62 33.75 -8.31
C GLU A 184 -18.75 32.22 -8.42
N ARG A 185 -19.98 31.70 -8.57
CA ARG A 185 -20.20 30.25 -8.75
C ARG A 185 -19.74 29.80 -10.13
N GLU A 186 -19.93 30.62 -11.15
CA GLU A 186 -19.45 30.36 -12.52
C GLU A 186 -17.92 30.37 -12.56
N ASP A 187 -17.25 31.37 -11.98
CA ASP A 187 -15.79 31.43 -11.91
C ASP A 187 -15.19 30.23 -11.16
N LYS A 188 -15.82 29.83 -10.04
CA LYS A 188 -15.44 28.62 -9.28
C LYS A 188 -15.68 27.34 -10.09
N ALA A 189 -16.74 27.30 -10.90
CA ALA A 189 -17.01 26.15 -11.78
C ALA A 189 -15.99 26.07 -12.92
N ASP A 190 -15.60 27.20 -13.50
CA ASP A 190 -14.66 27.25 -14.62
C ASP A 190 -13.23 26.94 -14.17
N THR A 191 -12.79 27.45 -13.02
CA THR A 191 -11.51 27.04 -12.42
C THR A 191 -11.48 25.54 -12.10
N LYS A 192 -12.59 24.98 -11.60
CA LYS A 192 -12.71 23.53 -11.39
C LYS A 192 -12.67 22.75 -12.70
N ARG A 193 -13.31 23.23 -13.76
CA ARG A 193 -13.26 22.64 -15.11
C ARG A 193 -11.85 22.65 -15.67
N GLN A 194 -11.14 23.78 -15.59
CA GLN A 194 -9.75 23.89 -16.04
C GLN A 194 -8.83 22.92 -15.29
N ARG A 195 -9.00 22.80 -13.97
CA ARG A 195 -8.24 21.84 -13.17
C ARG A 195 -8.51 20.40 -13.61
N LEU A 196 -9.77 20.02 -13.76
CA LEU A 196 -10.15 18.68 -14.23
C LEU A 196 -9.62 18.40 -15.64
N GLU A 197 -9.57 19.42 -16.51
CA GLU A 197 -8.99 19.28 -17.84
C GLU A 197 -7.48 19.00 -17.78
N LEU A 198 -6.73 19.69 -16.92
CA LEU A 198 -5.32 19.43 -16.71
C LEU A 198 -5.07 18.02 -16.13
N ASP A 199 -5.87 17.62 -15.15
CA ASP A 199 -5.78 16.28 -14.56
C ASP A 199 -6.07 15.19 -15.61
N ASN A 200 -7.09 15.39 -16.45
CA ASN A 200 -7.40 14.47 -17.56
C ASN A 200 -6.26 14.41 -18.58
N ARG A 201 -5.66 15.54 -18.95
CA ARG A 201 -4.49 15.56 -19.87
C ARG A 201 -3.30 14.81 -19.29
N MET A 202 -3.07 14.93 -17.99
CA MET A 202 -2.00 14.20 -17.31
C MET A 202 -2.26 12.69 -17.30
N ILE A 203 -3.50 12.27 -17.02
CA ILE A 203 -3.90 10.86 -17.08
C ILE A 203 -3.70 10.30 -18.49
N THR A 204 -4.18 11.00 -19.52
CA THR A 204 -4.01 10.57 -20.93
C THR A 204 -2.54 10.42 -21.31
N LEU A 205 -1.66 11.32 -20.84
CA LEU A 205 -0.23 11.23 -21.09
C LEU A 205 0.42 10.04 -20.37
N GLN A 206 0.01 9.76 -19.13
CA GLN A 206 0.45 8.56 -18.41
C GLN A 206 0.00 7.28 -19.11
N GLU A 207 -1.26 7.23 -19.56
CA GLU A 207 -1.80 6.11 -20.34
C GLU A 207 -1.02 5.90 -21.64
N SER A 208 -0.69 6.96 -22.38
CA SER A 208 0.10 6.83 -23.62
C SER A 208 1.51 6.30 -23.36
N MET A 209 2.17 6.76 -22.28
CA MET A 209 3.49 6.25 -21.91
C MET A 209 3.45 4.76 -21.53
N ILE A 210 2.44 4.35 -20.77
CA ILE A 210 2.27 2.93 -20.41
C ILE A 210 2.03 2.10 -21.67
N GLN A 211 1.16 2.54 -22.58
CA GLN A 211 0.91 1.84 -23.83
C GLN A 211 2.16 1.70 -24.70
N GLU A 212 2.96 2.76 -24.83
CA GLU A 212 4.21 2.74 -25.58
C GLU A 212 5.21 1.74 -24.98
N THR A 213 5.37 1.73 -23.65
CA THR A 213 6.26 0.76 -22.99
C THR A 213 5.79 -0.69 -23.14
N LEU A 214 4.48 -0.93 -23.14
CA LEU A 214 3.91 -2.26 -23.38
C LEU A 214 4.14 -2.69 -24.83
N GLN A 215 3.94 -1.80 -25.80
CA GLN A 215 4.21 -2.08 -27.21
C GLN A 215 5.68 -2.38 -27.46
N ALA A 216 6.60 -1.61 -26.87
CA ALA A 216 8.04 -1.86 -26.95
C ALA A 216 8.41 -3.25 -26.39
N ARG A 217 7.84 -3.64 -25.25
CA ARG A 217 8.07 -4.97 -24.65
C ARG A 217 7.50 -6.11 -25.49
N ILE A 218 6.37 -5.90 -26.17
CA ILE A 218 5.80 -6.90 -27.10
C ILE A 218 6.72 -7.07 -28.30
N SER A 219 7.13 -5.97 -28.93
CA SER A 219 8.07 -5.99 -30.07
C SER A 219 9.38 -6.70 -29.71
N GLU A 220 9.96 -6.40 -28.54
CA GLU A 220 11.20 -7.06 -28.09
C GLU A 220 11.02 -8.58 -27.89
N ARG A 221 9.84 -9.03 -27.43
CA ARG A 221 9.54 -10.46 -27.29
C ARG A 221 9.39 -11.14 -28.64
N GLU A 222 8.79 -10.46 -29.63
CA GLU A 222 8.66 -10.97 -31.00
C GLU A 222 10.03 -11.12 -31.66
N ASP A 223 10.90 -10.10 -31.57
CA ASP A 223 12.27 -10.15 -32.08
C ASP A 223 13.09 -11.29 -31.43
N LYS A 224 12.93 -11.49 -30.12
CA LYS A 224 13.57 -12.62 -29.39
C LYS A 224 13.00 -13.97 -29.83
N ALA A 225 11.71 -14.06 -30.12
CA ALA A 225 11.09 -15.28 -30.60
C ALA A 225 11.58 -15.63 -32.01
N ASP A 226 11.70 -14.63 -32.90
CA ASP A 226 12.17 -14.81 -34.26
C ASP A 226 13.64 -15.20 -34.31
N THR A 227 14.51 -14.56 -33.53
CA THR A 227 15.92 -14.96 -33.41
C THR A 227 16.06 -16.38 -32.86
N LYS A 228 15.25 -16.77 -31.87
CA LYS A 228 15.21 -18.16 -31.37
C LYS A 228 14.73 -19.13 -32.44
N ARG A 229 13.73 -18.76 -33.24
CA ARG A 229 13.21 -19.57 -34.35
C ARG A 229 14.26 -19.78 -35.43
N GLN A 230 14.95 -18.72 -35.84
CA GLN A 230 16.06 -18.79 -36.80
C GLN A 230 17.19 -19.69 -36.28
N ARG A 231 17.54 -19.59 -35.00
CA ARG A 231 18.55 -20.46 -34.39
C ARG A 231 18.16 -21.93 -34.44
N LEU A 232 16.93 -22.26 -34.05
CA LEU A 232 16.41 -23.62 -34.12
C LEU A 232 16.38 -24.16 -35.57
N GLU A 233 16.07 -23.31 -36.54
CA GLU A 233 16.10 -23.69 -37.95
C GLU A 233 17.53 -24.03 -38.42
N LEU A 234 18.53 -23.23 -38.01
CA LEU A 234 19.94 -23.53 -38.29
C LEU A 234 20.40 -24.83 -37.63
N ASP A 235 20.03 -25.05 -36.37
CA ASP A 235 20.35 -26.29 -35.64
C ASP A 235 19.74 -27.51 -36.35
N ASN A 236 18.47 -27.42 -36.78
CA ASN A 236 17.80 -28.49 -37.53
C ASN A 236 18.47 -28.77 -38.89
N ARG A 237 18.90 -27.73 -39.61
CA ARG A 237 19.67 -27.90 -40.86
C ARG A 237 21.00 -28.59 -40.62
N MET A 238 21.70 -28.23 -39.54
CA MET A 238 22.96 -28.87 -39.16
C MET A 238 22.77 -30.36 -38.83
N ILE A 239 21.72 -30.71 -38.09
CA ILE A 239 21.38 -32.11 -37.79
C ILE A 239 21.13 -32.89 -39.09
N THR A 240 20.33 -32.32 -40.01
CA THR A 240 20.04 -32.96 -41.30
C THR A 240 21.32 -33.23 -42.12
N LEU A 241 22.28 -32.29 -42.10
CA LEU A 241 23.58 -32.46 -42.76
C LEU A 241 24.43 -33.55 -42.09
N GLN A 242 24.44 -33.64 -40.76
CA GLN A 242 25.15 -34.69 -40.03
C GLN A 242 24.57 -36.07 -40.31
N GLU A 243 23.23 -36.20 -40.34
CA GLU A 243 22.55 -37.45 -40.70
C GLU A 243 22.91 -37.90 -42.12
N SER A 244 22.90 -36.97 -43.07
CA SER A 244 23.33 -37.22 -44.45
C SER A 244 24.79 -37.71 -44.49
N MET A 245 25.70 -37.04 -43.78
CA MET A 245 27.11 -37.44 -43.72
C MET A 245 27.30 -38.85 -43.13
N ILE A 246 26.57 -39.18 -42.06
CA ILE A 246 26.60 -40.52 -41.45
C ILE A 246 26.08 -41.57 -42.45
N GLN A 247 25.03 -41.26 -43.21
CA GLN A 247 24.52 -42.17 -44.23
C GLN A 247 25.55 -42.43 -45.34
N TRP A 248 26.19 -41.38 -45.86
CA TRP A 248 27.27 -41.50 -46.85
C TRP A 248 28.43 -42.36 -46.33
N GLN A 249 28.83 -42.20 -45.07
CA GLN A 249 29.86 -43.03 -44.44
C GLN A 249 29.44 -44.50 -44.37
N LYS A 250 28.19 -44.78 -43.98
CA LYS A 250 27.65 -46.15 -43.94
C LYS A 250 27.68 -46.79 -45.32
N GLU A 251 27.19 -46.11 -46.35
CA GLU A 251 27.20 -46.60 -47.73
C GLU A 251 28.63 -46.87 -48.23
N ALA A 252 29.58 -45.97 -47.95
CA ALA A 252 30.99 -46.17 -48.31
C ALA A 252 31.59 -47.42 -47.65
N THR A 253 31.35 -47.63 -46.35
CA THR A 253 31.83 -48.82 -45.64
C THR A 253 31.18 -50.10 -46.15
N GLN A 254 29.90 -50.05 -46.52
CA GLN A 254 29.21 -51.19 -47.12
C GLN A 254 29.85 -51.58 -48.46
N MET A 255 30.11 -50.62 -49.35
CA MET A 255 30.79 -50.86 -50.62
C MET A 255 32.19 -51.45 -50.43
N GLN A 256 32.95 -50.99 -49.43
CA GLN A 256 34.25 -51.57 -49.09
C GLN A 256 34.13 -53.04 -48.66
N HIS A 257 33.14 -53.37 -47.84
CA HIS A 257 32.87 -54.75 -47.43
C HIS A 257 32.43 -55.64 -48.59
N GLU A 258 31.65 -55.12 -49.53
CA GLU A 258 31.25 -55.84 -50.74
C GLU A 258 32.45 -56.10 -51.66
N MET A 259 33.35 -55.13 -51.84
CA MET A 259 34.58 -55.29 -52.64
C MET A 259 35.53 -56.34 -52.07
N LEU A 260 35.62 -56.49 -50.74
CA LEU A 260 36.47 -57.50 -50.10
C LEU A 260 35.92 -58.94 -50.21
N ARG A 261 34.67 -59.11 -50.66
CA ARG A 261 34.05 -60.45 -50.85
C ARG A 261 34.24 -61.00 -52.26
N LEU A 262 34.63 -60.18 -53.22
CA LEU A 262 34.92 -60.56 -54.61
C LEU A 262 36.36 -61.03 -54.75
#